data_AF-A0A167AYK1-F1
#
_entry.id   AF-A0A167AYK1-F1
#
_cell.length_a   1.000
_cell.length_b   1.000
_cell.length_c   1.000
_cell.angle_alpha   90.00
_cell.angle_beta   90.00
_cell.angle_gamma   90.00
#
_symmetry.space_group_name_H-M   'P 1'
#
loop_
_entity.id
_entity.type
_entity.pdbx_description
1 polymer ?
#
loop_
_entity_poly.entity_id
_entity_poly.type
_entity_poly.pdbx_seq_one_letter_code
_entity_poly.pdbx_strand_id
1 'polypeptide(L)'
;MPDLPETPSTAARPDLDWSQVRETVMMLQLAVAQIERTMRDGNDSVNALAASFTNMVGKTQVIHAAADGLEDTQEKQSILENCGAVESSMSDAIVAFQFYDRLSQRLAHIGNSLEGLAELVSDSRRLYNPYEWSGLQSAIRAKYTNEPDRAMFDAMLAGASIEEALKLSEPSSRDNDIELF
;
A
#
# COMPACT_ATOMS: atom_id res chain seq x y z
N MET A 1 -8.76 33.17 33.98
CA MET A 1 -7.48 32.45 33.84
C MET A 1 -7.47 31.83 32.46
N PRO A 2 -6.36 31.89 31.71
CA PRO A 2 -6.28 31.20 30.42
C PRO A 2 -6.18 29.68 30.67
N ASP A 3 -6.93 28.90 29.88
CA ASP A 3 -6.81 27.44 29.85
C ASP A 3 -5.38 27.06 29.46
N LEU A 4 -4.75 26.22 30.29
CA LEU A 4 -3.51 25.55 29.93
C LEU A 4 -3.84 24.49 28.87
N PRO A 5 -2.98 24.26 27.86
CA PRO A 5 -3.20 23.18 26.90
C PRO A 5 -3.32 21.86 27.66
N GLU A 6 -4.42 21.13 27.45
CA GLU A 6 -4.63 19.82 28.06
C GLU A 6 -3.43 18.92 27.73
N THR A 7 -2.78 18.41 28.77
CA THR A 7 -1.67 17.47 28.62
C THR A 7 -2.20 16.22 27.92
N PRO A 8 -1.56 15.74 26.83
CA PRO A 8 -2.03 14.57 26.11
C PRO A 8 -2.10 13.35 27.02
N SER A 9 -3.15 12.53 26.88
CA SER A 9 -3.28 11.24 27.55
C SER A 9 -2.01 10.42 27.35
N THR A 10 -1.35 10.04 28.44
CA THR A 10 -0.10 9.26 28.41
C THR A 10 -0.32 7.89 29.04
N ALA A 11 0.55 6.92 28.76
CA ALA A 11 0.53 5.66 29.50
C ALA A 11 0.60 5.86 31.03
N ALA A 12 1.22 6.94 31.52
CA ALA A 12 1.29 7.26 32.94
C ALA A 12 0.04 7.97 33.51
N ARG A 13 -0.82 8.53 32.66
CA ARG A 13 -2.09 9.21 33.01
C ARG A 13 -3.09 9.04 31.86
N PRO A 14 -3.82 7.91 31.82
CA PRO A 14 -4.80 7.67 30.78
C PRO A 14 -6.14 8.35 31.11
N ASP A 15 -6.63 9.15 30.17
CA ASP A 15 -7.91 9.86 30.30
C ASP A 15 -9.12 9.02 29.81
N LEU A 16 -8.87 7.83 29.26
CA LEU A 16 -9.85 6.92 28.66
C LEU A 16 -9.85 5.54 29.32
N ASP A 17 -11.03 4.91 29.34
CA ASP A 17 -11.18 3.50 29.69
C ASP A 17 -10.55 2.63 28.59
N TRP A 18 -9.43 1.98 28.92
CA TRP A 18 -8.70 1.11 28.00
C TRP A 18 -9.53 -0.06 27.46
N SER A 19 -10.63 -0.42 28.13
CA SER A 19 -11.58 -1.39 27.59
C SER A 19 -12.25 -0.89 26.30
N GLN A 20 -12.65 0.39 26.25
CA GLN A 20 -13.26 1.00 25.07
C GLN A 20 -12.25 1.15 23.92
N VAL A 21 -11.00 1.49 24.26
CA VAL A 21 -9.90 1.55 23.29
C VAL A 21 -9.68 0.15 22.68
N ARG A 22 -9.59 -0.88 23.52
CA ARG A 22 -9.43 -2.26 23.09
C ARG A 22 -10.56 -2.70 22.16
N GLU A 23 -11.82 -2.50 22.58
CA GLU A 23 -13.01 -2.86 21.79
C GLU A 23 -13.02 -2.16 20.43
N THR A 24 -12.69 -0.87 20.41
CA THR A 24 -12.62 -0.09 19.16
C THR A 24 -11.52 -0.60 18.23
N VAL A 25 -10.33 -0.88 18.76
CA VAL A 25 -9.21 -1.43 17.97
C VAL A 25 -9.58 -2.82 17.42
N MET A 26 -10.24 -3.68 18.19
CA MET A 26 -10.72 -4.98 17.71
C MET A 26 -11.75 -4.83 16.59
N MET A 27 -12.66 -3.85 16.66
CA MET A 27 -13.61 -3.56 15.58
C MET A 27 -12.91 -3.09 14.31
N LEU A 28 -11.91 -2.21 14.42
CA LEU A 28 -11.10 -1.77 13.28
C LEU A 28 -10.31 -2.92 12.68
N GLN A 29 -9.73 -3.80 13.50
CA GLN A 29 -9.02 -4.99 13.05
C GLN A 29 -9.95 -5.93 12.28
N LEU A 30 -11.18 -6.14 12.77
CA LEU A 30 -12.19 -6.93 12.06
C LEU A 30 -12.54 -6.32 10.70
N ALA A 31 -12.71 -4.99 10.63
CA ALA A 31 -12.99 -4.30 9.37
C ALA A 31 -11.85 -4.47 8.36
N VAL A 32 -10.59 -4.35 8.80
CA VAL A 32 -9.42 -4.60 7.94
C VAL A 32 -9.36 -6.06 7.50
N ALA A 33 -9.58 -7.02 8.40
CA ALA A 33 -9.60 -8.44 8.06
C ALA A 33 -10.70 -8.80 7.04
N GLN A 34 -11.86 -8.11 7.10
CA GLN A 34 -12.92 -8.24 6.09
C GLN A 34 -12.46 -7.74 4.72
N ILE A 35 -11.83 -6.55 4.65
CA ILE A 35 -11.28 -6.00 3.40
C ILE A 35 -10.21 -6.91 2.83
N GLU A 36 -9.28 -7.40 3.66
CA GLU A 36 -8.24 -8.33 3.23
C GLU A 36 -8.79 -9.65 2.67
N ARG A 37 -9.88 -10.16 3.25
CA ARG A 37 -10.55 -11.35 2.74
C ARG A 37 -11.15 -11.08 1.36
N THR A 38 -11.87 -9.97 1.19
CA THR A 38 -12.43 -9.58 -0.11
C THR A 38 -11.35 -9.32 -1.16
N MET A 39 -10.22 -8.75 -0.75
CA MET A 39 -9.03 -8.61 -1.61
C MET A 39 -8.47 -9.99 -1.97
N ARG A 40 -8.28 -10.91 -1.02
CA ARG A 40 -7.82 -12.26 -1.32
C ARG A 40 -8.75 -13.01 -2.29
N ASP A 41 -10.06 -12.82 -2.16
CA ASP A 41 -11.03 -13.40 -3.12
C ASP A 41 -10.85 -12.81 -4.54
N GLY A 42 -10.38 -11.56 -4.67
CA GLY A 42 -10.06 -10.92 -5.95
C GLY A 42 -8.70 -11.31 -6.54
N ASN A 43 -7.78 -11.86 -5.74
CA ASN A 43 -6.42 -12.21 -6.14
C ASN A 43 -6.41 -13.21 -7.30
N ASP A 44 -7.29 -14.21 -7.27
CA ASP A 44 -7.39 -15.22 -8.35
C ASP A 44 -7.82 -14.59 -9.68
N SER A 45 -8.71 -13.60 -9.64
CA SER A 45 -9.17 -12.88 -10.84
C SER A 45 -8.06 -12.01 -11.43
N VAL A 46 -7.30 -11.31 -10.58
CA VAL A 46 -6.17 -10.49 -11.02
C VAL A 46 -5.03 -11.35 -11.58
N ASN A 47 -4.72 -12.47 -10.93
CA ASN A 47 -3.71 -13.41 -11.43
C ASN A 47 -4.12 -14.04 -12.77
N ALA A 48 -5.40 -14.40 -12.93
CA ALA A 48 -5.91 -14.88 -14.21
C ALA A 48 -5.78 -13.82 -15.32
N LEU A 49 -6.05 -12.55 -15.02
CA LEU A 49 -5.88 -11.44 -15.96
C LEU A 49 -4.40 -11.23 -16.34
N ALA A 50 -3.48 -11.23 -15.36
CA ALA A 50 -2.05 -11.10 -15.61
C ALA A 50 -1.50 -12.26 -16.48
N ALA A 51 -1.93 -13.50 -16.19
CA ALA A 51 -1.59 -14.66 -17.01
C ALA A 51 -2.16 -14.55 -18.43
N SER A 52 -3.38 -14.03 -18.58
CA SER A 52 -4.01 -13.79 -19.88
C SER A 52 -3.23 -12.78 -20.72
N PHE A 53 -2.82 -11.63 -20.13
CA PHE A 53 -1.96 -10.66 -20.83
C PHE A 53 -0.61 -11.24 -21.20
N THR A 54 0.03 -11.98 -20.31
CA THR A 54 1.31 -12.65 -20.61
C THR A 54 1.18 -13.61 -21.80
N ASN A 55 0.10 -14.39 -21.86
CA ASN A 55 -0.19 -15.27 -22.99
C ASN A 55 -0.46 -14.47 -24.28
N MET A 56 -1.21 -13.36 -24.18
CA MET A 56 -1.45 -12.51 -25.33
C MET A 56 -0.17 -11.84 -25.86
N VAL A 57 0.75 -11.40 -25.01
CA VAL A 57 2.08 -10.94 -25.42
C VAL A 57 2.81 -12.03 -26.22
N GLY A 58 2.82 -13.27 -25.71
CA GLY A 58 3.45 -14.39 -26.43
C GLY A 58 2.80 -14.66 -27.80
N LYS A 59 1.47 -14.54 -27.91
CA LYS A 59 0.76 -14.66 -29.21
C LYS A 59 1.08 -13.51 -30.14
N THR A 60 1.15 -12.28 -29.64
CA THR A 60 1.50 -11.09 -30.42
C THR A 60 2.92 -11.20 -30.97
N GLN A 61 3.87 -11.71 -30.18
CA GLN A 61 5.24 -11.99 -30.64
C GLN A 61 5.28 -13.02 -31.77
N VAL A 62 4.44 -14.06 -31.72
CA VAL A 62 4.32 -15.03 -32.83
C VAL A 62 3.75 -14.37 -34.08
N ILE A 63 2.75 -13.49 -33.94
CA ILE A 63 2.19 -12.72 -35.07
C ILE A 63 3.24 -11.78 -35.65
N HIS A 64 4.00 -11.09 -34.80
CA HIS A 64 5.10 -10.22 -35.21
C HIS A 64 6.15 -11.00 -36.01
N ALA A 65 6.61 -12.14 -35.51
CA ALA A 65 7.60 -12.97 -36.20
C ALA A 65 7.07 -13.54 -37.54
N ALA A 66 5.79 -13.86 -37.62
CA ALA A 66 5.16 -14.29 -38.87
C ALA A 66 5.07 -13.13 -39.89
N ALA A 67 4.76 -11.91 -39.42
CA ALA A 67 4.71 -10.72 -40.25
C ALA A 67 6.09 -10.31 -40.76
N ASP A 68 7.17 -10.52 -40.00
CA ASP A 68 8.54 -10.26 -40.44
C ASP A 68 8.93 -11.05 -41.69
N GLY A 69 8.39 -12.25 -41.87
CA GLY A 69 8.60 -13.10 -43.04
C GLY A 69 7.82 -12.70 -44.28
N LEU A 70 6.92 -11.71 -44.19
CA LEU A 70 6.17 -11.19 -45.34
C LEU A 70 7.00 -10.21 -46.17
N GLU A 71 6.62 -10.05 -47.44
CA GLU A 71 7.14 -8.99 -48.30
C GLU A 71 6.90 -7.62 -47.68
N ASP A 72 7.77 -6.66 -48.01
CA ASP A 72 7.73 -5.33 -47.43
C ASP A 72 6.60 -4.50 -48.05
N THR A 73 5.41 -4.62 -47.47
CA THR A 73 4.19 -3.93 -47.89
C THR A 73 3.66 -3.02 -46.79
N GLN A 74 2.76 -2.11 -47.15
CA GLN A 74 2.10 -1.22 -46.18
C GLN A 74 1.28 -2.01 -45.15
N GLU A 75 0.70 -3.15 -45.55
CA GLU A 75 -0.03 -4.04 -44.66
C GLU A 75 0.89 -4.70 -43.63
N LYS A 76 2.10 -5.13 -44.03
CA LYS A 76 3.11 -5.65 -43.09
C LYS A 76 3.44 -4.61 -42.04
N GLN A 77 3.77 -3.39 -42.47
CA GLN A 77 4.11 -2.30 -41.56
C GLN A 77 2.98 -2.01 -40.56
N SER A 78 1.72 -1.99 -41.04
CA SER A 78 0.56 -1.79 -40.17
C SER A 78 0.37 -2.92 -39.15
N ILE A 79 0.61 -4.18 -39.53
CA ILE A 79 0.54 -5.32 -38.60
C ILE A 79 1.60 -5.19 -37.51
N LEU A 80 2.84 -4.89 -37.87
CA LEU A 80 3.95 -4.74 -36.91
C LEU A 80 3.70 -3.59 -35.93
N GLU A 81 3.22 -2.44 -36.44
CA GLU A 81 2.84 -1.30 -35.59
C GLU A 81 1.73 -1.65 -34.59
N ASN A 82 0.68 -2.34 -35.04
CA ASN A 82 -0.40 -2.79 -34.14
C ASN A 82 0.11 -3.82 -33.12
N CYS A 83 1.01 -4.73 -33.51
CA CYS A 83 1.61 -5.68 -32.58
C CYS A 83 2.40 -4.94 -31.47
N GLY A 84 3.23 -3.97 -31.84
CA GLY A 84 3.97 -3.16 -30.87
C GLY A 84 3.05 -2.36 -29.93
N ALA A 85 1.98 -1.77 -30.46
CA ALA A 85 1.00 -1.04 -29.64
C ALA A 85 0.26 -1.95 -28.64
N VAL A 86 -0.08 -3.17 -29.06
CA VAL A 86 -0.70 -4.19 -28.21
C VAL A 86 0.27 -4.67 -27.13
N GLU A 87 1.53 -4.93 -27.47
CA GLU A 87 2.57 -5.32 -26.50
C GLU A 87 2.78 -4.24 -25.43
N SER A 88 2.89 -2.97 -25.84
CA SER A 88 3.02 -1.84 -24.90
C SER A 88 1.81 -1.76 -23.97
N SER A 89 0.59 -1.80 -24.52
CA SER A 89 -0.64 -1.71 -23.73
C SER A 89 -0.77 -2.86 -22.72
N MET A 90 -0.32 -4.06 -23.09
CA MET A 90 -0.30 -5.21 -22.19
C MET A 90 0.75 -5.08 -21.09
N SER A 91 1.94 -4.54 -21.41
CA SER A 91 2.97 -4.23 -20.43
C SER A 91 2.46 -3.23 -19.38
N ASP A 92 1.82 -2.15 -19.83
CA ASP A 92 1.23 -1.14 -18.93
C ASP A 92 0.16 -1.75 -18.02
N ALA A 93 -0.67 -2.64 -18.55
CA ALA A 93 -1.69 -3.34 -17.77
C ALA A 93 -1.07 -4.31 -16.73
N ILE A 94 0.03 -4.99 -17.07
CA ILE A 94 0.76 -5.86 -16.14
C ILE A 94 1.39 -5.02 -15.02
N VAL A 95 2.00 -3.89 -15.33
CA VAL A 95 2.54 -2.95 -14.32
C VAL A 95 1.41 -2.41 -13.43
N ALA A 96 0.26 -2.08 -14.01
CA ALA A 96 -0.90 -1.64 -13.23
C ALA A 96 -1.39 -2.69 -12.23
N PHE A 97 -1.24 -3.99 -12.50
CA PHE A 97 -1.56 -5.03 -11.51
C PHE A 97 -0.62 -5.06 -10.30
N GLN A 98 0.59 -4.49 -10.41
CA GLN A 98 1.47 -4.33 -9.24
C GLN A 98 0.86 -3.39 -8.20
N PHE A 99 0.01 -2.45 -8.60
CA PHE A 99 -0.75 -1.62 -7.66
C PHE A 99 -1.64 -2.48 -6.76
N TYR A 100 -2.26 -3.52 -7.32
CA TYR A 100 -3.13 -4.43 -6.59
C TYR A 100 -2.36 -5.23 -5.53
N ASP A 101 -1.21 -5.79 -5.91
CA ASP A 101 -0.32 -6.50 -4.98
C ASP A 101 0.17 -5.55 -3.87
N ARG A 102 0.62 -4.35 -4.23
CA ARG A 102 1.04 -3.32 -3.25
C ARG A 102 -0.10 -2.93 -2.31
N LEU A 103 -1.34 -2.80 -2.80
CA LEU A 103 -2.52 -2.50 -1.99
C LEU A 103 -2.82 -3.64 -1.02
N SER A 104 -2.78 -4.89 -1.48
CA SER A 104 -2.99 -6.08 -0.65
C SER A 104 -1.96 -6.17 0.48
N GLN A 105 -0.67 -5.95 0.15
CA GLN A 105 0.41 -5.93 1.14
C GLN A 105 0.24 -4.82 2.17
N ARG A 106 -0.13 -3.61 1.74
CA ARG A 106 -0.39 -2.48 2.64
C ARG A 106 -1.54 -2.78 3.61
N LEU A 107 -2.61 -3.41 3.15
CA LEU A 107 -3.72 -3.82 4.02
C LEU A 107 -3.27 -4.87 5.05
N ALA A 108 -2.54 -5.91 4.62
CA ALA A 108 -1.95 -6.90 5.52
C ALA A 108 -1.07 -6.27 6.61
N HIS A 109 -0.29 -5.25 6.24
CA HIS A 109 0.53 -4.50 7.18
C HIS A 109 -0.31 -3.74 8.21
N ILE A 110 -1.40 -3.10 7.78
CA ILE A 110 -2.35 -2.39 8.67
C ILE A 110 -3.03 -3.38 9.61
N GLY A 111 -3.51 -4.52 9.10
CA GLY A 111 -4.14 -5.57 9.91
C GLY A 111 -3.23 -6.05 11.03
N ASN A 112 -1.99 -6.40 10.69
CA ASN A 112 -0.98 -6.82 11.67
C ASN A 112 -0.61 -5.71 12.68
N SER A 113 -0.69 -4.44 12.28
CA SER A 113 -0.42 -3.31 13.20
C SER A 113 -1.56 -3.10 14.20
N LEU A 114 -2.81 -3.27 13.75
CA LEU A 114 -3.99 -3.23 14.62
C LEU A 114 -4.03 -4.41 15.58
N GLU A 115 -3.61 -5.60 15.13
CA GLU A 115 -3.47 -6.77 15.99
C GLU A 115 -2.46 -6.52 17.12
N GLY A 116 -1.27 -6.03 16.79
CA GLY A 116 -0.26 -5.70 17.81
C GLY A 116 -0.73 -4.63 18.80
N LEU A 117 -1.53 -3.66 18.34
CA LEU A 117 -2.16 -2.67 19.22
C LEU A 117 -3.23 -3.30 20.12
N ALA A 118 -4.08 -4.16 19.57
CA ALA A 118 -5.11 -4.86 20.35
C ALA A 118 -4.48 -5.74 21.44
N GLU A 119 -3.41 -6.47 21.12
CA GLU A 119 -2.65 -7.27 22.06
C GLU A 119 -2.04 -6.41 23.16
N LEU A 120 -1.36 -5.31 22.80
CA LEU A 120 -0.74 -4.40 23.76
C LEU A 120 -1.76 -3.82 24.75
N VAL A 121 -2.91 -3.36 24.24
CA VAL A 121 -3.96 -2.76 25.07
C VAL A 121 -4.71 -3.81 25.92
N SER A 122 -4.69 -5.08 25.49
CA SER A 122 -5.33 -6.18 26.25
C SER A 122 -4.56 -6.63 27.49
N ASP A 123 -3.26 -6.32 27.59
CA ASP A 123 -2.42 -6.68 28.73
C ASP A 123 -2.12 -5.45 29.60
N SER A 124 -2.79 -5.35 30.75
CA SER A 124 -2.60 -4.23 31.69
C SER A 124 -1.16 -4.05 32.15
N ARG A 125 -0.32 -5.10 32.16
CA ARG A 125 1.10 -4.96 32.56
C ARG A 125 1.94 -4.31 31.47
N ARG A 126 1.67 -4.65 30.22
CA ARG A 126 2.38 -4.13 29.04
C ARG A 126 1.88 -2.73 28.67
N LEU A 127 0.59 -2.49 28.85
CA LEU A 127 -0.09 -1.23 28.59
C LEU A 127 0.58 -0.03 29.31
N TYR A 128 0.98 -0.20 30.57
CA TYR A 128 1.63 0.85 31.35
C TYR A 128 3.14 0.94 31.14
N ASN A 129 3.71 0.10 30.26
CA ASN A 129 5.14 0.08 29.98
C ASN A 129 5.46 0.90 28.70
N PRO A 130 6.15 2.04 28.82
CA PRO A 130 6.49 2.88 27.66
C PRO A 130 7.40 2.18 26.64
N TYR A 131 8.20 1.18 27.06
CA TYR A 131 9.04 0.42 26.14
C TYR A 131 8.23 -0.47 25.19
N GLU A 132 7.09 -0.99 25.64
CA GLU A 132 6.19 -1.78 24.79
C GLU A 132 5.57 -0.92 23.67
N TRP A 133 5.19 0.32 24.01
CA TRP A 133 4.69 1.30 23.04
C TRP A 133 5.76 1.71 22.02
N SER A 134 6.97 1.98 22.48
CA SER A 134 8.10 2.29 21.59
C SER A 134 8.45 1.11 20.68
N GLY A 135 8.38 -0.12 21.20
CA GLY A 135 8.55 -1.35 20.42
C GLY A 135 7.48 -1.51 19.34
N LEU A 136 6.20 -1.31 19.70
CA LEU A 136 5.08 -1.34 18.75
C LEU A 136 5.24 -0.28 17.66
N GLN A 137 5.52 0.98 18.03
CA GLN A 137 5.75 2.07 17.08
C GLN A 137 6.92 1.76 16.15
N SER A 138 8.03 1.21 16.66
CA SER A 138 9.18 0.82 15.86
C SER A 138 8.84 -0.32 14.88
N ALA A 139 8.07 -1.31 15.32
CA ALA A 139 7.62 -2.40 14.47
C ALA A 139 6.66 -1.93 13.36
N ILE A 140 5.76 -0.98 13.66
CA ILE A 140 4.88 -0.36 12.67
C ILE A 140 5.71 0.48 11.69
N ARG A 141 6.64 1.30 12.19
CA ARG A 141 7.53 2.15 11.38
C ARG A 141 8.36 1.32 10.40
N ALA A 142 8.85 0.15 10.82
CA ALA A 142 9.66 -0.73 9.99
C ALA A 142 8.92 -1.25 8.73
N LYS A 143 7.59 -1.27 8.74
CA LYS A 143 6.76 -1.69 7.59
C LYS A 143 6.69 -0.63 6.49
N TYR A 144 7.05 0.62 6.79
CA TYR A 144 7.19 1.67 5.79
C TYR A 144 8.57 1.57 5.14
N THR A 145 8.59 1.22 3.85
CA THR A 145 9.83 0.90 3.12
C THR A 145 10.46 2.10 2.43
N ASN A 146 9.64 3.08 2.03
CA ASN A 146 10.05 4.31 1.37
C ASN A 146 10.24 5.46 2.38
N GLU A 147 11.21 6.32 2.09
CA GLU A 147 11.56 7.45 2.96
C GLU A 147 10.41 8.45 3.16
N PRO A 148 9.58 8.78 2.15
CA PRO A 148 8.43 9.68 2.33
C PRO A 148 7.38 9.10 3.28
N ASP A 149 7.05 7.80 3.19
CA ASP A 149 6.05 7.22 4.12
C ASP A 149 6.61 7.13 5.55
N ARG A 150 7.93 6.94 5.72
CA ARG A 150 8.59 7.01 7.04
C ARG A 150 8.54 8.42 7.62
N ALA A 151 8.86 9.43 6.81
CA ALA A 151 8.79 10.83 7.22
C ALA A 151 7.37 11.25 7.62
N MET A 152 6.36 10.79 6.87
CA MET A 152 4.95 10.94 7.22
C MET A 152 4.63 10.32 8.60
N PHE A 153 5.08 9.08 8.85
CA PHE A 153 4.86 8.41 10.13
C PHE A 153 5.54 9.14 11.30
N ASP A 154 6.79 9.57 11.11
CA ASP A 154 7.56 10.31 12.12
C ASP A 154 6.93 11.68 12.41
N ALA A 155 6.42 12.37 11.39
CA ALA A 155 5.69 13.62 11.55
C ALA A 155 4.41 13.44 12.36
N MET A 156 3.64 12.36 12.14
CA MET A 156 2.47 12.05 12.96
C MET A 156 2.86 11.80 14.42
N LEU A 157 3.94 11.06 14.68
CA LEU A 157 4.43 10.85 16.05
C LEU A 157 4.92 12.16 16.72
N ALA A 158 5.41 13.11 15.93
CA ALA A 158 5.79 14.44 16.40
C ALA A 158 4.59 15.39 16.63
N GLY A 159 3.37 14.94 16.36
CA GLY A 159 2.14 15.71 16.58
C GLY A 159 1.64 16.49 15.36
N ALA A 160 2.18 16.24 14.16
CA ALA A 160 1.62 16.81 12.93
C ALA A 160 0.22 16.27 12.66
N SER A 161 -0.62 17.08 12.03
CA SER A 161 -1.92 16.63 11.53
C SER A 161 -1.75 15.62 10.39
N ILE A 162 -2.80 14.81 10.16
CA ILE A 162 -2.81 13.84 9.05
C ILE A 162 -2.60 14.55 7.71
N GLU A 163 -3.19 15.74 7.51
CA GLU A 163 -3.03 16.53 6.28
C GLU A 163 -1.59 17.02 6.08
N GLU A 164 -0.91 17.44 7.15
CA GLU A 164 0.50 17.85 7.07
C GLU A 164 1.41 16.66 6.79
N ALA A 165 1.14 15.51 7.41
CA ALA A 165 1.90 14.30 7.20
C ALA A 165 1.75 13.78 5.75
N LEU A 166 0.54 13.84 5.17
CA LEU A 166 0.30 13.44 3.78
C LEU A 166 1.04 14.31 2.77
N LYS A 167 1.21 15.61 3.04
CA LYS A 167 2.01 16.50 2.17
C LYS A 167 3.50 16.14 2.11
N LEU A 168 4.00 15.39 3.10
CA LEU A 168 5.38 14.89 3.12
C LEU A 168 5.55 13.62 2.29
N SER A 169 4.47 12.87 2.03
CA SER A 169 4.47 11.68 1.20
C SER A 169 4.10 11.94 -0.27
N GLU A 170 3.48 13.10 -0.56
CA GLU A 170 3.31 13.57 -1.93
C GLU A 170 4.68 13.82 -2.57
N PRO A 171 4.98 13.21 -3.75
CA PRO A 171 6.17 13.59 -4.49
C PRO A 171 6.07 15.09 -4.75
N SER A 172 7.09 15.83 -4.30
CA SER A 172 7.15 17.26 -4.57
C SER A 172 6.90 17.45 -6.07
N SER A 173 6.01 18.34 -6.48
CA SER A 173 5.67 18.60 -7.89
C SER A 173 6.86 19.14 -8.73
N ARG A 174 8.09 18.99 -8.22
CA ARG A 174 9.37 19.27 -8.86
C ARG A 174 10.10 18.03 -9.35
N ASP A 175 9.61 16.82 -9.09
CA ASP A 175 10.25 15.56 -9.52
C ASP A 175 9.47 14.80 -10.61
N ASN A 176 8.44 15.43 -11.19
CA ASN A 176 7.65 14.86 -12.29
C ASN A 176 8.37 14.92 -13.66
N ASP A 177 9.67 15.18 -13.67
CA ASP A 177 10.49 15.26 -14.90
C ASP A 177 11.55 14.15 -15.01
N ILE A 178 11.76 13.30 -14.00
CA ILE A 178 12.72 12.19 -14.10
C ILE A 178 12.26 11.00 -13.28
N GLU A 179 11.49 10.10 -13.87
CA GLU A 179 11.63 8.65 -13.65
C GLU A 179 10.87 7.91 -14.76
N LEU A 180 11.49 7.93 -15.94
CA LEU A 180 11.28 6.95 -16.99
C LEU A 180 12.38 5.89 -16.82
N PHE A 181 12.12 4.86 -16.00
CA PHE A 181 12.89 3.61 -15.99
C PHE A 181 11.97 2.43 -15.73
#